data_AF-A0A6L9SCD1-F1
#
_entry.id   AF-A0A6L9SCD1-F1
#
_cell.length_a   1.000
_cell.length_b   1.000
_cell.length_c   1.000
_cell.angle_alpha   90.00
_cell.angle_beta   90.00
_cell.angle_gamma   90.00
#
_symmetry.space_group_name_H-M   'P 1'
#
loop_
_entity.id
_entity.type
_entity.pdbx_description
1 polymer ?
#
loop_
_entity_poly.entity_id
_entity_poly.type
_entity_poly.pdbx_seq_one_letter_code
_entity_poly.pdbx_strand_id
1 'polypeptide(L)' 'MSTGKKLLIGAGGFVLAWWLLPTWLIVAIVVGVPVAAYFMLDESQRRRLTGRSRRRSIDY' A
#
# COMPACT_ATOMS: atom_id res chain seq x y z
N MET A 1 1.38 15.98 -11.13
CA MET A 1 2.39 16.11 -10.05
C MET A 1 3.64 15.33 -10.45
N SER A 2 4.82 15.96 -10.46
CA SER A 2 6.06 15.32 -10.92
C SER A 2 6.52 14.18 -10.00
N THR A 3 7.24 13.20 -10.56
CA THR A 3 7.77 12.05 -9.82
C THR A 3 8.61 12.46 -8.62
N GLY A 4 9.49 13.46 -8.78
CA GLY A 4 10.28 14.02 -7.68
C GLY A 4 9.43 14.60 -6.56
N LYS A 5 8.31 15.26 -6.89
CA LYS A 5 7.41 15.84 -5.89
C LYS A 5 6.65 14.75 -5.10
N LYS A 6 6.30 13.63 -5.73
CA LYS A 6 5.72 12.46 -5.03
C LYS A 6 6.73 11.82 -4.08
N LEU A 7 7.97 11.67 -4.54
CA LEU A 7 9.06 11.12 -3.74
C LEU A 7 9.34 12.00 -2.52
N LEU A 8 9.41 13.32 -2.71
CA LEU A 8 9.63 14.27 -1.62
C LEU A 8 8.53 14.22 -0.55
N ILE A 9 7.27 14.13 -0.96
CA ILE A 9 6.14 14.02 -0.01
C ILE A 9 6.23 12.68 0.76
N GLY A 10 6.48 11.57 0.06
CA GLY A 10 6.60 10.26 0.71
C GLY A 10 7.78 10.19 1.67
N ALA A 11 8.95 10.66 1.25
CA ALA A 11 10.16 10.67 2.07
C ALA A 11 10.03 11.60 3.29
N GLY A 12 9.47 12.81 3.09
CA GLY A 12 9.23 13.75 4.19
C GLY A 12 8.26 13.19 5.23
N GLY A 13 7.17 12.57 4.79
CA GLY A 13 6.21 11.91 5.69
C GLY A 13 6.84 10.78 6.50
N PHE A 14 7.70 9.95 5.88
CA PHE A 14 8.40 8.86 6.56
C PHE A 14 9.36 9.36 7.64
N VAL A 15 10.18 10.38 7.33
CA VAL A 15 11.12 10.97 8.30
C VAL A 15 10.37 11.59 9.48
N LEU A 16 9.27 12.31 9.21
CA LEU A 16 8.46 12.91 10.26
C LEU A 16 7.81 11.84 11.17
N ALA A 17 7.30 10.77 10.58
CA ALA A 17 6.74 9.65 11.33
C ALA A 17 7.81 8.95 12.19
N TRP A 18 9.02 8.77 11.66
CA TRP A 18 10.15 8.20 12.40
C TRP A 18 10.58 9.07 13.58
N TRP A 19 10.51 10.39 13.44
CA TRP A 19 10.85 11.32 14.51
C TRP A 19 9.79 11.38 15.61
N LEU A 20 8.50 11.35 15.24
CA LEU A 20 7.39 11.60 16.16
C LEU A 20 6.82 10.34 16.82
N LEU A 21 6.92 9.18 16.16
CA LEU A 21 6.23 7.97 16.59
C LEU A 21 7.23 6.95 17.13
N PRO A 22 6.84 6.17 18.16
CA PRO A 22 7.63 5.02 18.55
C PRO A 22 7.67 4.02 17.39
N THR A 23 8.81 3.34 17.23
CA THR A 23 9.08 2.48 16.07
C THR A 23 8.05 1.38 15.87
N TRP A 24 7.49 0.82 16.95
CA TRP A 24 6.43 -0.18 16.88
C TRP A 24 5.15 0.34 16.23
N LEU A 25 4.83 1.63 16.36
CA LEU A 25 3.64 2.23 15.77
C LEU A 25 3.81 2.42 14.25
N ILE A 26 5.03 2.70 13.80
CA ILE A 26 5.36 2.75 12.37
C ILE A 26 5.13 1.38 11.74
N VAL A 27 5.61 0.32 12.40
CA VAL A 27 5.35 -1.06 11.97
C VAL A 27 3.85 -1.36 11.96
N ALA A 28 3.13 -0.95 13.00
CA ALA A 28 1.67 -1.12 13.08
C ALA A 28 0.94 -0.39 11.94
N ILE A 29 1.39 0.79 11.50
CA ILE A 29 0.79 1.51 10.36
C ILE A 29 1.12 0.81 9.05
N VAL A 30 2.40 0.47 8.83
CA VAL A 30 2.87 -0.16 7.58
C VAL A 30 2.18 -1.50 7.34
N VAL A 31 1.89 -2.26 8.41
CA VAL A 31 1.17 -3.55 8.31
C VAL A 31 -0.34 -3.36 8.45
N GLY A 32 -0.77 -2.59 9.45
CA GLY A 32 -2.16 -2.43 9.81
C GLY A 32 -2.98 -1.71 8.74
N VAL A 33 -2.41 -0.71 8.04
CA VAL A 33 -3.12 -0.04 6.96
C VAL A 33 -3.44 -1.00 5.80
N PRO A 34 -2.47 -1.76 5.24
CA PRO A 34 -2.78 -2.79 4.24
C PRO A 34 -3.75 -3.87 4.74
N VAL A 35 -3.60 -4.33 5.99
CA VAL A 35 -4.49 -5.36 6.57
C VAL A 35 -5.92 -4.84 6.71
N ALA A 36 -6.10 -3.65 7.28
CA ALA A 36 -7.40 -3.01 7.41
C ALA A 36 -8.01 -2.72 6.03
N ALA A 37 -7.22 -2.21 5.09
CA ALA A 37 -7.64 -2.01 3.71
C ALA A 37 -8.11 -3.33 3.07
N TYR A 38 -7.36 -4.43 3.25
CA TYR A 38 -7.75 -5.74 2.73
C TYR A 38 -9.08 -6.23 3.31
N PHE A 39 -9.34 -5.99 4.60
CA PHE A 39 -10.62 -6.33 5.22
C PHE A 39 -11.76 -5.41 4.77
N MET A 40 -11.46 -4.17 4.39
CA MET A 40 -12.43 -3.25 3.79
C MET A 40 -12.72 -3.55 2.31
N LEU A 41 -11.90 -4.37 1.64
CA LEU A 41 -12.17 -4.76 0.26
C LEU A 41 -13.37 -5.68 0.18
N ASP A 42 -14.22 -5.44 -0.81
CA ASP A 42 -15.30 -6.36 -1.16
C ASP A 42 -14.75 -7.70 -1.64
N GLU A 43 -15.55 -8.75 -1.47
CA GLU A 43 -15.21 -10.11 -1.89
C GLU A 43 -14.81 -10.18 -3.38
N SER A 44 -15.42 -9.36 -4.24
CA SER A 44 -15.06 -9.26 -5.66
C SER A 44 -13.65 -8.69 -5.88
N GLN A 45 -13.22 -7.73 -5.06
CA GLN A 45 -11.88 -7.13 -5.11
C GLN A 45 -10.84 -8.09 -4.53
N ARG A 46 -11.15 -8.71 -3.38
CA ARG A 46 -10.32 -9.76 -2.78
C ARG A 46 -10.10 -10.90 -3.77
N ARG A 47 -11.17 -11.41 -4.40
CA ARG A 47 -11.08 -12.44 -5.46
C ARG A 47 -10.26 -12.03 -6.67
N ARG A 48 -10.12 -10.75 -6.98
CA ARG A 48 -9.24 -10.26 -8.06
C ARG A 48 -7.77 -10.18 -7.62
N LEU A 49 -7.51 -9.97 -6.32
CA LEU A 49 -6.17 -10.00 -5.74
C LEU A 49 -5.66 -11.42 -5.53
N THR A 50 -6.52 -12.32 -5.03
CA THR A 50 -6.20 -13.74 -4.82
C THR A 50 -6.44 -14.59 -6.07
N GLY A 51 -7.32 -14.12 -6.96
CA GLY A 51 -7.58 -14.76 -8.24
C GLY A 51 -6.34 -14.66 -9.07
N ARG A 52 -5.69 -15.82 -9.29
CA ARG A 52 -4.65 -16.01 -10.31
C ARG A 52 -4.97 -15.08 -11.45
N SER A 53 -4.06 -14.15 -11.73
CA SER A 53 -3.96 -13.47 -13.01
C SER A 53 -4.02 -14.57 -14.08
N ARG A 54 -5.24 -14.95 -14.49
CA ARG A 54 -5.45 -15.77 -15.67
C ARG A 54 -4.99 -14.83 -16.74
N ARG A 55 -3.72 -15.03 -17.11
CA ARG A 55 -3.02 -14.44 -18.23
C ARG A 55 -4.09 -14.07 -19.25
N ARG A 56 -4.33 -12.77 -19.39
CA ARG A 56 -4.95 -12.28 -20.61
C ARG A 56 -3.96 -12.73 -21.67
N SER A 57 -4.32 -13.76 -22.45
CA SER A 57 -3.55 -14.12 -23.63
C SER A 57 -3.40 -12.80 -24.38
N ILE A 58 -2.17 -12.34 -24.49
CA ILE A 58 -1.85 -11.33 -25.47
C ILE A 58 -1.80 -12.16 -26.74
N ASP A 59 -2.98 -12.45 -27.30
CA ASP A 59 -3.10 -13.01 -28.63
C ASP A 59 -2.68 -11.87 -29.58
N TYR A 60 -1.43 -11.97 -30.03
CA TYR A 60 -0.86 -11.19 -31.13
C TYR A 60 -1.27 -11.82 -32.46
#